data_AF-A0A3A4U8N2-F1
#
_entry.id   AF-A0A3A4U8N2-F1
#
_cell.length_a   1.000
_cell.length_b   1.000
_cell.length_c   1.000
_cell.angle_alpha   90.00
_cell.angle_beta   90.00
_cell.angle_gamma   90.00
#
_symmetry.space_group_name_H-M   'P 1'
#
loop_
_entity.id
_entity.type
_entity.pdbx_description
1 polymer ?
#
loop_
_entity_poly.entity_id
_entity_poly.type
_entity_poly.pdbx_seq_one_letter_code
_entity_poly.pdbx_strand_id
1 'polypeptide(L)'
;MSRRATELLERIESDTGATYALASARSEAFMRAADMLASSGELDEAAHARLQGLVFAFRETESFDTGGYFGPRYSRSDGSPYPDFYSLPPHTQQYLKARAAETTNPLHKARYSDFLWDKFRDREAGQAAVKAYVDCARLAAGRGDGNSAFRAMRRACVLARQFRVPELLFPTRDAALALIDRMCNSSTTMYVPRVAEALMGLAETLTPEQRGKLVKDLEKAMMTFVKAREYHLVRWLLKSLRQLYKLSGDEEAERRALLAEGESYETEGDYKARLDGAGGGPEVAGNLYHLALTHFLNMGETARAESVRRKMNEAHKKGPANFQAFIETLRRSFSSGGSSSSTSGNR
;
A
#
# COMPACT_ATOMS: atom_id res chain seq x y z
N MET A 1 -3.11 -23.73 33.64
CA MET A 1 -2.75 -22.48 32.94
C MET A 1 -1.35 -22.02 33.23
N SER A 2 -0.48 -22.20 32.24
CA SER A 2 0.88 -21.71 32.15
C SER A 2 0.87 -20.19 32.24
N ARG A 3 1.24 -19.67 33.42
CA ARG A 3 1.21 -18.24 33.72
C ARG A 3 1.92 -17.39 32.65
N ARG A 4 3.07 -17.85 32.17
CA ARG A 4 3.83 -17.15 31.11
C ARG A 4 3.08 -17.09 29.78
N ALA A 5 2.36 -18.16 29.43
CA ALA A 5 1.57 -18.18 28.20
C ALA A 5 0.35 -17.26 28.31
N THR A 6 -0.34 -17.26 29.46
CA THR A 6 -1.47 -16.35 29.74
C THR A 6 -1.02 -14.89 29.66
N GLU A 7 0.07 -14.52 30.34
CA GLU A 7 0.65 -13.16 30.28
C GLU A 7 1.03 -12.76 28.85
N LEU A 8 1.56 -13.70 28.04
CA LEU A 8 1.88 -13.45 26.65
C LEU A 8 0.61 -13.21 25.80
N LEU A 9 -0.43 -14.02 25.97
CA LEU A 9 -1.69 -13.88 25.26
C LEU A 9 -2.39 -12.57 25.60
N GLU A 10 -2.43 -12.18 26.88
CA GLU A 10 -2.98 -10.89 27.32
C GLU A 10 -2.21 -9.71 26.71
N ARG A 11 -0.88 -9.80 26.65
CA ARG A 11 -0.05 -8.78 25.99
C ARG A 11 -0.30 -8.71 24.49
N ILE A 12 -0.52 -9.86 23.83
CA ILE A 12 -0.90 -9.87 22.40
C ILE A 12 -2.28 -9.21 22.23
N GLU A 13 -3.26 -9.59 23.03
CA GLU A 13 -4.63 -9.07 22.96
C GLU A 13 -4.68 -7.55 23.21
N SER A 14 -3.93 -7.04 24.18
CA SER A 14 -3.89 -5.61 24.50
C SER A 14 -3.02 -4.77 23.54
N ASP A 15 -2.08 -5.39 22.82
CA ASP A 15 -1.21 -4.66 21.90
C ASP A 15 -2.00 -4.17 20.67
N THR A 16 -2.11 -2.85 20.55
CA THR A 16 -2.75 -2.17 19.40
C THR A 16 -1.76 -1.87 18.28
N GLY A 17 -0.68 -2.66 18.20
CA GLY A 17 0.35 -2.60 17.16
C GLY A 17 1.56 -1.75 17.52
N ALA A 18 1.85 -1.54 18.81
CA ALA A 18 3.06 -0.85 19.26
C ALA A 18 4.24 -1.84 19.35
N THR A 19 3.98 -3.02 19.90
CA THR A 19 4.95 -4.11 20.05
C THR A 19 4.91 -5.05 18.85
N TYR A 20 3.71 -5.40 18.37
CA TYR A 20 3.51 -6.32 17.25
C TYR A 20 2.90 -5.57 16.07
N ALA A 21 3.66 -4.61 15.52
CA ALA A 21 3.22 -3.77 14.40
C ALA A 21 2.94 -4.58 13.12
N LEU A 22 3.67 -5.69 12.92
CA LEU A 22 3.49 -6.57 11.77
C LEU A 22 2.63 -7.79 12.14
N ALA A 23 1.75 -8.19 11.23
CA ALA A 23 0.96 -9.42 11.36
C ALA A 23 1.85 -10.66 11.61
N SER A 24 3.02 -10.71 10.96
CA SER A 24 4.00 -11.79 11.18
C SER A 24 4.52 -11.85 12.61
N ALA A 25 4.83 -10.71 13.22
CA ALA A 25 5.33 -10.66 14.60
C ALA A 25 4.24 -11.11 15.60
N ARG A 26 2.98 -10.77 15.31
CA ARG A 26 1.83 -11.23 16.10
C ARG A 26 1.60 -12.73 15.94
N SER A 27 1.70 -13.24 14.72
CA SER A 27 1.64 -14.67 14.43
C SER A 27 2.71 -15.44 15.21
N GLU A 28 3.97 -15.00 15.15
CA GLU A 28 5.07 -15.60 15.89
C GLU A 28 4.84 -15.57 17.41
N ALA A 29 4.26 -14.48 17.94
CA ALA A 29 3.92 -14.39 19.35
C ALA A 29 2.84 -15.40 19.76
N PHE A 30 1.80 -15.58 18.95
CA PHE A 30 0.78 -16.62 19.18
C PHE A 30 1.37 -18.04 19.09
N MET A 31 2.26 -18.29 18.13
CA MET A 31 2.94 -19.59 18.00
C MET A 31 3.79 -19.90 19.23
N ARG A 32 4.52 -18.90 19.77
CA ARG A 32 5.26 -19.06 21.03
C ARG A 32 4.33 -19.36 22.22
N ALA A 33 3.20 -18.67 22.33
CA ALA A 33 2.20 -18.96 23.37
C ALA A 33 1.66 -20.39 23.24
N ALA A 34 1.37 -20.84 22.02
CA ALA A 34 0.93 -22.20 21.77
C ALA A 34 1.95 -23.26 22.19
N ASP A 35 3.23 -23.05 21.92
CA ASP A 35 4.28 -23.99 22.32
C ASP A 35 4.45 -24.04 23.86
N MET A 36 4.30 -22.90 24.54
CA MET A 36 4.30 -22.84 26.01
C MET A 36 3.11 -23.60 26.62
N LEU A 37 1.91 -23.43 26.06
CA LEU A 37 0.69 -24.13 26.50
C LEU A 37 0.81 -25.63 26.28
N ALA A 38 1.25 -26.04 25.09
CA ALA A 38 1.46 -27.46 24.76
C ALA A 38 2.48 -28.12 25.70
N SER A 39 3.59 -27.44 25.98
CA SER A 39 4.61 -27.91 26.92
C SER A 39 4.10 -28.03 28.36
N SER A 40 3.00 -27.34 28.69
CA SER A 40 2.35 -27.37 30.01
C SER A 40 1.16 -28.33 30.07
N GLY A 41 0.89 -29.09 29.00
CA GLY A 41 -0.23 -30.04 28.91
C GLY A 41 -1.58 -29.42 28.50
N GLU A 42 -1.62 -28.14 28.14
CA GLU A 42 -2.83 -27.39 27.81
C GLU A 42 -3.08 -27.39 26.31
N LEU A 43 -3.48 -28.57 25.81
CA LEU A 43 -3.51 -28.85 24.37
C LEU A 43 -4.61 -28.08 23.63
N ASP A 44 -5.77 -27.86 24.25
CA ASP A 44 -6.89 -27.15 23.62
C ASP A 44 -6.57 -25.65 23.47
N GLU A 45 -6.05 -25.03 24.53
CA GLU A 45 -5.58 -23.64 24.51
C GLU A 45 -4.41 -23.47 23.55
N ALA A 46 -3.51 -24.44 23.48
CA ALA A 46 -2.43 -24.44 22.50
C ALA A 46 -2.98 -24.47 21.07
N ALA A 47 -3.98 -25.32 20.78
CA ALA A 47 -4.62 -25.39 19.47
C ALA A 47 -5.31 -24.06 19.10
N HIS A 48 -6.02 -23.45 20.04
CA HIS A 48 -6.63 -22.12 19.89
C HIS A 48 -5.60 -21.02 19.61
N ALA A 49 -4.47 -21.01 20.33
CA ALA A 49 -3.39 -20.07 20.10
C ALA A 49 -2.73 -20.29 18.73
N ARG A 50 -2.50 -21.54 18.31
CA ARG A 50 -2.01 -21.86 16.95
C ARG A 50 -2.95 -21.33 15.89
N LEU A 51 -4.26 -21.54 16.05
CA LEU A 51 -5.25 -21.09 15.09
C LEU A 51 -5.24 -19.57 14.90
N GLN A 52 -5.22 -18.80 16.00
CA GLN A 52 -5.08 -17.34 15.94
C GLN A 52 -3.75 -16.93 15.27
N GLY A 53 -2.65 -17.62 15.61
CA GLY A 53 -1.36 -17.42 14.97
C GLY A 53 -1.39 -17.66 13.46
N LEU A 54 -2.10 -18.70 12.99
CA LEU A 54 -2.24 -19.01 11.56
C LEU A 54 -3.01 -17.91 10.82
N VAL A 55 -4.09 -17.38 11.41
CA VAL A 55 -4.86 -16.28 10.82
C VAL A 55 -3.98 -15.04 10.59
N PHE A 56 -3.06 -14.74 11.49
CA PHE A 56 -2.07 -13.67 11.33
C PHE A 56 -0.88 -14.03 10.43
N ALA A 57 -0.63 -15.31 10.15
CA ALA A 57 0.43 -15.76 9.27
C ALA A 57 0.07 -15.63 7.78
N PHE A 58 -1.22 -15.66 7.41
CA PHE A 58 -1.65 -15.47 6.02
C PHE A 58 -1.15 -14.13 5.46
N ARG A 59 -0.74 -14.13 4.20
CA ARG A 59 -0.39 -12.90 3.49
C ARG A 59 -1.66 -12.26 2.96
N GLU A 60 -1.77 -10.94 3.12
CA GLU A 60 -2.79 -10.14 2.43
C GLU A 60 -2.38 -10.00 0.96
N THR A 61 -3.22 -10.46 0.04
CA THR A 61 -2.99 -10.39 -1.40
C THR A 61 -3.85 -9.29 -2.00
N GLU A 62 -3.26 -8.51 -2.91
CA GLU A 62 -4.00 -7.56 -3.75
C GLU A 62 -4.49 -8.20 -5.05
N SER A 63 -3.94 -9.37 -5.42
CA SER A 63 -4.33 -10.09 -6.62
C SER A 63 -5.37 -11.17 -6.35
N PHE A 64 -6.29 -11.32 -7.29
CA PHE A 64 -7.31 -12.37 -7.30
C PHE A 64 -6.74 -13.75 -7.66
N ASP A 65 -5.43 -13.86 -7.92
CA ASP A 65 -4.80 -15.11 -8.39
C ASP A 65 -4.94 -16.25 -7.36
N THR A 66 -5.10 -15.93 -6.07
CA THR A 66 -5.37 -16.89 -4.99
C THR A 66 -6.87 -17.13 -4.74
N GLY A 67 -7.78 -16.49 -5.48
CA GLY A 67 -9.23 -16.61 -5.30
C GLY A 67 -9.81 -15.91 -4.05
N GLY A 68 -8.97 -15.20 -3.29
CA GLY A 68 -9.31 -14.53 -2.02
C GLY A 68 -8.24 -13.52 -1.59
N TYR A 69 -8.55 -12.73 -0.56
CA TYR A 69 -7.67 -11.71 0.02
C TYR A 69 -6.58 -12.29 0.93
N PHE A 70 -6.79 -13.47 1.51
CA PHE A 70 -5.78 -14.18 2.29
C PHE A 70 -5.16 -15.30 1.45
N GLY A 71 -3.86 -15.20 1.24
CA GLY A 71 -3.06 -16.20 0.55
C GLY A 71 -1.96 -16.79 1.44
N PRO A 72 -1.36 -17.92 1.03
CA PRO A 72 -0.20 -18.46 1.72
C PRO A 72 0.94 -17.44 1.72
N ARG A 73 1.73 -17.46 2.79
CA ARG A 73 2.87 -16.57 2.96
C ARG A 73 4.05 -16.99 2.09
N TYR A 74 4.30 -18.28 2.01
CA TYR A 74 5.32 -18.90 1.17
C TYR A 74 4.95 -20.37 0.90
N SER A 75 5.62 -20.96 -0.08
CA SER A 75 5.61 -22.41 -0.28
C SER A 75 6.81 -23.03 0.44
N ARG A 76 6.60 -24.18 1.08
CA ARG A 76 7.67 -24.98 1.70
C ARG A 76 8.49 -25.69 0.61
N SER A 77 9.59 -26.33 1.01
CA SER A 77 10.48 -27.06 0.09
C SER A 77 9.80 -28.23 -0.64
N ASP A 78 8.75 -28.80 -0.04
CA ASP A 78 7.90 -29.83 -0.63
C ASP A 78 6.79 -29.27 -1.55
N GLY A 79 6.78 -27.95 -1.77
CA GLY A 79 5.77 -27.24 -2.57
C GLY A 79 4.48 -26.92 -1.82
N SER A 80 4.28 -27.41 -0.60
CA SER A 80 3.05 -27.16 0.16
C SER A 80 2.94 -25.69 0.62
N PRO A 81 1.73 -25.09 0.59
CA PRO A 81 1.54 -23.71 1.03
C PRO A 81 1.61 -23.60 2.55
N TYR A 82 2.16 -22.48 3.07
CA TYR A 82 2.09 -22.15 4.48
C TYR A 82 1.69 -20.69 4.75
N PRO A 83 0.68 -20.44 5.61
CA PRO A 83 -0.30 -21.41 6.08
C PRO A 83 -1.11 -21.99 4.93
N ASP A 84 -1.60 -23.21 5.09
CA ASP A 84 -2.53 -23.80 4.12
C ASP A 84 -3.95 -23.31 4.42
N PHE A 85 -4.51 -22.58 3.45
CA PHE A 85 -5.85 -22.02 3.54
C PHE A 85 -6.94 -23.10 3.61
N TYR A 86 -6.69 -24.29 3.07
CA TYR A 86 -7.67 -25.38 2.96
C TYR A 86 -7.54 -26.43 4.06
N SER A 87 -6.40 -26.50 4.75
CA SER A 87 -6.15 -27.45 5.84
C SER A 87 -6.31 -26.80 7.22
N LEU A 88 -7.51 -26.28 7.52
CA LEU A 88 -7.84 -25.70 8.83
C LEU A 88 -8.72 -26.64 9.67
N PRO A 89 -8.61 -26.62 11.01
CA PRO A 89 -9.47 -27.42 11.89
C PRO A 89 -10.97 -27.17 11.63
N PRO A 90 -11.85 -28.19 11.70
CA PRO A 90 -13.28 -28.02 11.42
C PRO A 90 -14.00 -26.97 12.28
N HIS A 91 -13.57 -26.78 13.53
CA HIS A 91 -14.15 -25.81 14.47
C HIS A 91 -13.66 -24.36 14.24
N THR A 92 -12.81 -24.12 13.23
CA THR A 92 -12.19 -22.81 12.99
C THR A 92 -13.21 -21.68 12.86
N GLN A 93 -14.28 -21.91 12.10
CA GLN A 93 -15.29 -20.87 11.87
C GLN A 93 -15.99 -20.47 13.18
N GLN A 94 -16.45 -21.45 13.96
CA GLN A 94 -17.15 -21.17 15.23
C GLN A 94 -16.23 -20.48 16.24
N TYR A 95 -14.99 -20.96 16.36
CA TYR A 95 -14.00 -20.37 17.27
C TYR A 95 -13.70 -18.92 16.91
N LEU A 96 -13.38 -18.64 15.63
CA LEU A 96 -13.05 -17.29 15.20
C LEU A 96 -14.25 -16.33 15.27
N LYS A 97 -15.48 -16.82 15.08
CA LYS A 97 -16.70 -16.02 15.32
C LYS A 97 -16.77 -15.53 16.76
N ALA A 98 -16.60 -16.44 17.72
CA ALA A 98 -16.62 -16.10 19.14
C ALA A 98 -15.50 -15.10 19.47
N ARG A 99 -14.28 -15.35 18.99
CA ARG A 99 -13.14 -14.43 19.20
C ARG A 99 -13.36 -13.04 18.58
N ALA A 100 -13.90 -12.98 17.37
CA ALA A 100 -14.19 -11.71 16.69
C ALA A 100 -15.26 -10.89 17.45
N ALA A 101 -16.24 -11.55 18.07
CA ALA A 101 -17.25 -10.89 18.89
C ALA A 101 -16.70 -10.40 20.24
N GLU A 102 -15.83 -11.19 20.87
CA GLU A 102 -15.30 -10.92 22.22
C GLU A 102 -14.18 -9.87 22.24
N THR A 103 -13.29 -9.86 21.24
CA THR A 103 -12.14 -8.96 21.22
C THR A 103 -12.55 -7.49 21.11
N THR A 104 -11.89 -6.65 21.92
CA THR A 104 -11.98 -5.18 21.81
C THR A 104 -10.82 -4.62 20.98
N ASN A 105 -9.82 -5.43 20.62
CA ASN A 105 -8.69 -4.99 19.82
C ASN A 105 -9.10 -4.86 18.35
N PRO A 106 -9.05 -3.66 17.75
CA PRO A 106 -9.50 -3.45 16.37
C PRO A 106 -8.69 -4.25 15.35
N LEU A 107 -7.38 -4.50 15.61
CA LEU A 107 -6.53 -5.29 14.71
C LEU A 107 -6.98 -6.74 14.65
N HIS A 108 -7.31 -7.32 15.82
CA HIS A 108 -7.81 -8.70 15.91
C HIS A 108 -9.21 -8.80 15.33
N LYS A 109 -10.10 -7.88 15.71
CA LYS A 109 -11.46 -7.83 15.18
C LYS A 109 -11.44 -7.74 13.66
N ALA A 110 -10.64 -6.85 13.06
CA ALA A 110 -10.50 -6.74 11.62
C ALA A 110 -9.98 -8.03 11.01
N ARG A 111 -8.91 -8.60 11.57
CA ARG A 111 -8.26 -9.79 11.02
C ARG A 111 -9.16 -11.03 11.07
N TYR A 112 -9.78 -11.32 12.20
CA TYR A 112 -10.67 -12.47 12.35
C TYR A 112 -11.91 -12.33 11.50
N SER A 113 -12.51 -11.14 11.48
CA SER A 113 -13.74 -10.89 10.73
C SER A 113 -13.52 -10.95 9.22
N ASP A 114 -12.42 -10.37 8.71
CA ASP A 114 -12.10 -10.44 7.28
C ASP A 114 -11.71 -11.86 6.86
N PHE A 115 -10.98 -12.59 7.72
CA PHE A 115 -10.67 -13.99 7.45
C PHE A 115 -11.93 -14.86 7.36
N LEU A 116 -12.89 -14.66 8.29
CA LEU A 116 -14.18 -15.33 8.25
C LEU A 116 -14.95 -15.03 6.96
N TRP A 117 -14.92 -13.78 6.51
CA TRP A 117 -15.51 -13.38 5.24
C TRP A 117 -14.82 -14.04 4.04
N ASP A 118 -13.49 -13.99 3.98
CA ASP A 118 -12.75 -14.47 2.82
C ASP A 118 -12.82 -16.01 2.70
N LYS A 119 -12.66 -16.72 3.82
CA LYS A 119 -12.64 -18.19 3.86
C LYS A 119 -14.02 -18.82 3.84
N PHE A 120 -14.94 -18.30 4.65
CA PHE A 120 -16.25 -18.94 4.89
C PHE A 120 -17.41 -18.16 4.29
N ARG A 121 -17.14 -17.03 3.60
CA ARG A 121 -18.17 -16.14 3.03
C ARG A 121 -19.18 -15.67 4.08
N ASP A 122 -18.71 -15.51 5.32
CA ASP A 122 -19.53 -15.03 6.42
C ASP A 122 -19.81 -13.53 6.26
N ARG A 123 -21.02 -13.21 5.80
CA ARG A 123 -21.41 -11.83 5.46
C ARG A 123 -21.41 -10.93 6.69
N GLU A 124 -21.88 -11.40 7.84
CA GLU A 124 -21.93 -10.59 9.07
C GLU A 124 -20.51 -10.24 9.55
N ALA A 125 -19.61 -11.22 9.53
CA ALA A 125 -18.21 -10.99 9.82
C ALA A 125 -17.59 -10.01 8.82
N GLY A 126 -17.86 -10.15 7.52
CA GLY A 126 -17.35 -9.21 6.52
C GLY A 126 -17.80 -7.77 6.73
N GLN A 127 -19.06 -7.56 7.14
CA GLN A 127 -19.55 -6.23 7.50
C GLN A 127 -18.90 -5.69 8.78
N ALA A 128 -18.65 -6.56 9.78
CA ALA A 128 -17.90 -6.20 10.97
C ALA A 128 -16.44 -5.82 10.65
N ALA A 129 -15.81 -6.48 9.68
CA ALA A 129 -14.46 -6.17 9.23
C ALA A 129 -14.33 -4.76 8.68
N VAL A 130 -15.33 -4.25 7.94
CA VAL A 130 -15.34 -2.86 7.44
C VAL A 130 -15.16 -1.87 8.59
N LYS A 131 -15.98 -2.00 9.64
CA LYS A 131 -15.95 -1.10 10.81
C LYS A 131 -14.61 -1.22 11.54
N ALA A 132 -14.14 -2.45 11.76
CA ALA A 132 -12.87 -2.69 12.43
C ALA A 132 -11.66 -2.13 11.65
N TYR A 133 -11.67 -2.17 10.32
CA TYR A 133 -10.62 -1.56 9.50
C TYR A 133 -10.66 -0.02 9.55
N VAL A 134 -11.83 0.60 9.65
CA VAL A 134 -11.94 2.04 9.90
C VAL A 134 -11.31 2.40 11.25
N ASP A 135 -11.56 1.61 12.29
CA ASP A 135 -10.95 1.82 13.61
C ASP A 135 -9.43 1.58 13.59
N CYS A 136 -8.96 0.57 12.86
CA CYS A 136 -7.53 0.34 12.62
C CYS A 136 -6.88 1.55 11.94
N ALA A 137 -7.53 2.13 10.94
CA ALA A 137 -7.02 3.30 10.22
C ALA A 137 -6.89 4.52 11.15
N ARG A 138 -7.91 4.77 11.98
CA ARG A 138 -7.88 5.85 13.00
C ARG A 138 -6.77 5.64 14.02
N LEU A 139 -6.64 4.42 14.53
CA LEU A 139 -5.61 4.03 15.49
C LEU A 139 -4.19 4.19 14.92
N ALA A 140 -3.96 3.74 13.68
CA ALA A 140 -2.66 3.90 13.02
C ALA A 140 -2.34 5.37 12.74
N ALA A 141 -3.32 6.13 12.22
CA ALA A 141 -3.16 7.57 12.00
C ALA A 141 -2.85 8.31 13.30
N GLY A 142 -3.52 7.95 14.40
CA GLY A 142 -3.28 8.45 15.76
C GLY A 142 -1.81 8.37 16.19
N ARG A 143 -1.09 7.35 15.73
CA ARG A 143 0.32 7.08 16.05
C ARG A 143 1.31 7.62 15.02
N GLY A 144 0.82 8.30 13.97
CA GLY A 144 1.65 8.76 12.85
C GLY A 144 2.07 7.64 11.87
N ASP A 145 1.49 6.44 11.98
CA ASP A 145 1.75 5.33 11.05
C ASP A 145 0.86 5.47 9.81
N GLY A 146 1.28 6.31 8.87
CA GLY A 146 0.57 6.55 7.63
C GLY A 146 0.42 5.30 6.75
N ASN A 147 1.41 4.39 6.79
CA ASN A 147 1.41 3.16 6.00
C ASN A 147 0.28 2.22 6.45
N SER A 148 0.23 1.91 7.75
CA SER A 148 -0.83 1.06 8.29
C SER A 148 -2.20 1.74 8.17
N ALA A 149 -2.27 3.07 8.33
CA ALA A 149 -3.52 3.82 8.20
C ALA A 149 -4.11 3.71 6.79
N PHE A 150 -3.32 3.92 5.74
CA PHE A 150 -3.84 3.80 4.38
C PHE A 150 -4.22 2.35 4.04
N ARG A 151 -3.42 1.36 4.47
CA ARG A 151 -3.70 -0.05 4.17
C ARG A 151 -5.05 -0.49 4.75
N ALA A 152 -5.29 -0.13 6.01
CA ALA A 152 -6.55 -0.39 6.69
C ALA A 152 -7.71 0.34 6.00
N MET A 153 -7.56 1.64 5.70
CA MET A 153 -8.61 2.42 5.03
C MET A 153 -8.94 1.89 3.63
N ARG A 154 -7.91 1.48 2.87
CA ARG A 154 -8.10 0.88 1.55
C ARG A 154 -8.92 -0.39 1.64
N ARG A 155 -8.61 -1.29 2.58
CA ARG A 155 -9.38 -2.52 2.77
C ARG A 155 -10.82 -2.23 3.21
N ALA A 156 -11.03 -1.26 4.10
CA ALA A 156 -12.36 -0.80 4.47
C ALA A 156 -13.17 -0.33 3.25
N CYS A 157 -12.59 0.50 2.38
CA CYS A 157 -13.26 0.98 1.16
C CYS A 157 -13.61 -0.17 0.20
N VAL A 158 -12.70 -1.13 0.01
CA VAL A 158 -12.94 -2.32 -0.83
C VAL A 158 -14.12 -3.12 -0.30
N LEU A 159 -14.12 -3.44 1.00
CA LEU A 159 -15.18 -4.23 1.62
C LEU A 159 -16.52 -3.47 1.64
N ALA A 160 -16.52 -2.17 1.97
CA ALA A 160 -17.73 -1.35 1.95
C ALA A 160 -18.37 -1.32 0.55
N ARG A 161 -17.55 -1.17 -0.49
CA ARG A 161 -18.00 -1.24 -1.90
C ARG A 161 -18.56 -2.61 -2.27
N GLN A 162 -17.98 -3.69 -1.75
CA GLN A 162 -18.47 -5.06 -2.01
C GLN A 162 -19.84 -5.29 -1.37
N PHE A 163 -20.06 -4.85 -0.13
CA PHE A 163 -21.33 -5.06 0.57
C PHE A 163 -22.44 -4.11 0.11
N ARG A 164 -22.10 -2.89 -0.34
CA ARG A 164 -23.06 -1.87 -0.81
C ARG A 164 -24.16 -1.53 0.21
N VAL A 165 -23.79 -1.53 1.48
CA VAL A 165 -24.69 -1.21 2.60
C VAL A 165 -24.46 0.25 3.00
N PRO A 166 -25.47 1.15 2.94
CA PRO A 166 -25.31 2.58 3.26
C PRO A 166 -24.64 2.85 4.62
N GLU A 167 -25.01 2.06 5.64
CA GLU A 167 -24.48 2.11 7.01
C GLU A 167 -22.99 1.76 7.10
N LEU A 168 -22.41 1.20 6.04
CA LEU A 168 -20.98 0.93 5.91
C LEU A 168 -20.33 1.90 4.93
N LEU A 169 -20.99 2.22 3.81
CA LEU A 169 -20.48 3.10 2.77
C LEU A 169 -20.21 4.51 3.29
N PHE A 170 -21.20 5.17 3.91
CA PHE A 170 -21.06 6.57 4.30
C PHE A 170 -20.06 6.77 5.45
N PRO A 171 -20.07 5.97 6.53
CA PRO A 171 -19.04 6.10 7.56
C PRO A 171 -17.62 5.81 7.05
N THR A 172 -17.48 4.88 6.10
CA THR A 172 -16.17 4.59 5.48
C THR A 172 -15.70 5.74 4.61
N ARG A 173 -16.58 6.30 3.76
CA ARG A 173 -16.32 7.51 2.97
C ARG A 173 -15.87 8.66 3.85
N ASP A 174 -16.62 8.95 4.92
CA ASP A 174 -16.33 10.06 5.83
C ASP A 174 -15.00 9.86 6.57
N ALA A 175 -14.71 8.63 6.99
CA ALA A 175 -13.43 8.30 7.60
C ALA A 175 -12.26 8.41 6.61
N ALA A 176 -12.44 8.04 5.34
CA ALA A 176 -11.42 8.21 4.30
C ALA A 176 -11.15 9.69 4.00
N LEU A 177 -12.19 10.52 3.90
CA LEU A 177 -12.07 11.97 3.73
C LEU A 177 -11.32 12.60 4.91
N ALA A 178 -11.68 12.25 6.14
CA ALA A 178 -11.00 12.73 7.34
C ALA A 178 -9.53 12.27 7.39
N LEU A 179 -9.23 11.05 6.94
CA LEU A 179 -7.86 10.56 6.87
C LEU A 179 -7.03 11.33 5.84
N ILE A 180 -7.59 11.62 4.66
CA ILE A 180 -6.92 12.43 3.63
C ILE A 180 -6.62 13.83 4.17
N ASP A 181 -7.61 14.51 4.75
CA ASP A 181 -7.46 15.84 5.34
C ASP A 181 -6.32 15.88 6.37
N ARG A 182 -6.27 14.89 7.26
CA ARG A 182 -5.20 14.74 8.24
C ARG A 182 -3.84 14.50 7.57
N MET A 183 -3.77 13.60 6.60
CA MET A 183 -2.51 13.23 5.93
C MET A 183 -1.91 14.41 5.18
N CYS A 184 -2.72 15.22 4.48
CA CYS A 184 -2.29 16.42 3.73
C CYS A 184 -1.54 17.46 4.57
N ASN A 185 -1.66 17.41 5.90
CA ASN A 185 -1.06 18.35 6.84
C ASN A 185 0.03 17.72 7.72
N SER A 186 0.61 16.59 7.29
CA SER A 186 1.55 15.81 8.12
C SER A 186 2.75 15.30 7.33
N SER A 187 3.68 14.62 8.01
CA SER A 187 4.76 13.88 7.35
C SER A 187 4.27 12.67 6.53
N THR A 188 2.99 12.31 6.63
CA THR A 188 2.40 11.15 5.96
C THR A 188 1.71 11.48 4.64
N THR A 189 1.87 12.71 4.11
CA THR A 189 1.27 13.17 2.84
C THR A 189 1.52 12.20 1.69
N MET A 190 2.66 11.51 1.63
CA MET A 190 2.99 10.52 0.59
C MET A 190 1.95 9.38 0.43
N TYR A 191 1.11 9.14 1.43
CA TYR A 191 0.06 8.12 1.40
C TYR A 191 -1.31 8.64 0.92
N VAL A 192 -1.49 9.96 0.77
CA VAL A 192 -2.73 10.58 0.27
C VAL A 192 -3.18 9.97 -1.06
N PRO A 193 -2.31 9.77 -2.08
CA PRO A 193 -2.76 9.22 -3.37
C PRO A 193 -3.40 7.83 -3.23
N ARG A 194 -2.89 7.00 -2.31
CA ARG A 194 -3.39 5.64 -2.06
C ARG A 194 -4.76 5.63 -1.39
N VAL A 195 -4.99 6.55 -0.44
CA VAL A 195 -6.31 6.68 0.20
C VAL A 195 -7.32 7.26 -0.79
N ALA A 196 -6.91 8.26 -1.58
CA ALA A 196 -7.75 8.87 -2.61
C ALA A 196 -8.20 7.85 -3.66
N GLU A 197 -7.27 7.02 -4.17
CA GLU A 197 -7.59 5.92 -5.09
C GLU A 197 -8.60 4.93 -4.49
N ALA A 198 -8.43 4.55 -3.23
CA ALA A 198 -9.38 3.67 -2.56
C ALA A 198 -10.78 4.30 -2.44
N LEU A 199 -10.83 5.58 -2.06
CA LEU A 199 -12.06 6.36 -1.95
C LEU A 199 -12.75 6.54 -3.30
N MET A 200 -12.02 6.52 -4.42
CA MET A 200 -12.63 6.59 -5.75
C MET A 200 -13.56 5.41 -6.04
N GLY A 201 -13.35 4.26 -5.38
CA GLY A 201 -14.29 3.14 -5.43
C GLY A 201 -15.65 3.44 -4.77
N LEU A 202 -15.75 4.51 -4.01
CA LEU A 202 -16.97 4.99 -3.32
C LEU A 202 -17.39 6.38 -3.84
N ALA A 203 -16.84 6.86 -4.95
CA ALA A 203 -16.98 8.27 -5.35
C ALA A 203 -18.44 8.72 -5.62
N GLU A 204 -19.31 7.79 -6.05
CA GLU A 204 -20.75 8.04 -6.23
C GLU A 204 -21.46 8.44 -4.92
N THR A 205 -20.88 8.08 -3.77
CA THR A 205 -21.42 8.41 -2.45
C THR A 205 -21.01 9.80 -1.98
N LEU A 206 -20.11 10.50 -2.68
CA LEU A 206 -19.65 11.84 -2.30
C LEU A 206 -20.70 12.90 -2.65
N THR A 207 -21.03 13.77 -1.69
CA THR A 207 -21.82 14.97 -1.97
C THR A 207 -21.01 15.98 -2.79
N PRO A 208 -21.65 16.94 -3.47
CA PRO A 208 -20.93 18.01 -4.19
C PRO A 208 -19.92 18.76 -3.30
N GLU A 209 -20.28 19.06 -2.05
CA GLU A 209 -19.43 19.76 -1.08
C GLU A 209 -18.22 18.90 -0.69
N GLN A 210 -18.45 17.61 -0.44
CA GLN A 210 -17.37 16.65 -0.14
C GLN A 210 -16.41 16.50 -1.33
N ARG A 211 -16.94 16.43 -2.56
CA ARG A 211 -16.12 16.40 -3.78
C ARG A 211 -15.29 17.67 -3.91
N GLY A 212 -15.90 18.84 -3.74
CA GLY A 212 -15.20 20.12 -3.79
C GLY A 212 -14.11 20.25 -2.74
N LYS A 213 -14.34 19.77 -1.51
CA LYS A 213 -13.30 19.72 -0.48
C LYS A 213 -12.16 18.76 -0.87
N LEU A 214 -12.50 17.55 -1.32
CA LEU A 214 -11.50 16.55 -1.69
C LEU A 214 -10.61 17.05 -2.84
N VAL A 215 -11.17 17.70 -3.86
CA VAL A 215 -10.39 18.33 -4.94
C VAL A 215 -9.34 19.28 -4.36
N LYS A 216 -9.74 20.20 -3.46
CA LYS A 216 -8.81 21.13 -2.81
C LYS A 216 -7.72 20.44 -2.01
N ASP A 217 -8.09 19.38 -1.26
CA ASP A 217 -7.12 18.61 -0.46
C ASP A 217 -6.09 17.90 -1.37
N LEU A 218 -6.53 17.32 -2.49
CA LEU A 218 -5.65 16.63 -3.43
C LEU A 218 -4.78 17.60 -4.22
N GLU A 219 -5.30 18.75 -4.65
CA GLU A 219 -4.51 19.81 -5.29
C GLU A 219 -3.41 20.34 -4.35
N LYS A 220 -3.73 20.53 -3.07
CA LYS A 220 -2.75 20.91 -2.04
C LYS A 220 -1.65 19.86 -1.91
N ALA A 221 -2.00 18.58 -1.78
CA ALA A 221 -1.02 17.49 -1.71
C ALA A 221 -0.16 17.41 -2.98
N MET A 222 -0.77 17.60 -4.15
CA MET A 222 -0.08 17.63 -5.44
C MET A 222 0.98 18.73 -5.48
N MET A 223 0.69 19.94 -4.98
CA MET A 223 1.66 21.02 -4.89
C MET A 223 2.87 20.66 -4.01
N THR A 224 2.66 19.92 -2.92
CA THR A 224 3.76 19.39 -2.11
C THR A 224 4.66 18.45 -2.93
N PHE A 225 4.07 17.55 -3.71
CA PHE A 225 4.81 16.60 -4.54
C PHE A 225 5.52 17.25 -5.73
N VAL A 226 4.90 18.24 -6.38
CA VAL A 226 5.55 19.03 -7.43
C VAL A 226 6.82 19.70 -6.89
N LYS A 227 6.74 20.35 -5.72
CA LYS A 227 7.90 20.99 -5.08
C LYS A 227 9.00 19.97 -4.72
N ALA A 228 8.61 18.78 -4.27
CA ALA A 228 9.52 17.70 -3.95
C ALA A 228 10.04 16.92 -5.18
N ARG A 229 9.55 17.23 -6.40
CA ARG A 229 9.83 16.49 -7.64
C ARG A 229 9.41 15.01 -7.58
N GLU A 230 8.37 14.72 -6.81
CA GLU A 230 7.76 13.39 -6.70
C GLU A 230 6.72 13.19 -7.81
N TYR A 231 7.17 13.26 -9.07
CA TYR A 231 6.28 13.30 -10.24
C TYR A 231 5.37 12.07 -10.37
N HIS A 232 5.83 10.90 -9.90
CA HIS A 232 5.00 9.70 -9.89
C HIS A 232 3.78 9.85 -8.96
N LEU A 233 3.91 10.53 -7.82
CA LEU A 233 2.78 10.83 -6.92
C LEU A 233 1.87 11.91 -7.49
N VAL A 234 2.44 12.90 -8.20
CA VAL A 234 1.66 13.91 -8.94
C VAL A 234 0.74 13.23 -9.95
N ARG A 235 1.27 12.35 -10.80
CA ARG A 235 0.47 11.60 -11.78
C ARG A 235 -0.59 10.72 -11.13
N TRP A 236 -0.29 10.12 -9.98
CA TRP A 236 -1.29 9.35 -9.24
C TRP A 236 -2.45 10.22 -8.79
N LEU A 237 -2.20 11.40 -8.22
CA LEU A 237 -3.26 12.32 -7.81
C LEU A 237 -4.07 12.85 -9.00
N LEU A 238 -3.42 13.13 -10.13
CA LEU A 238 -4.09 13.59 -11.33
C LEU A 238 -5.15 12.59 -11.82
N LYS A 239 -4.90 11.28 -11.68
CA LYS A 239 -5.91 10.25 -12.00
C LYS A 239 -7.15 10.36 -11.13
N SER A 240 -6.98 10.53 -9.81
CA SER A 240 -8.10 10.73 -8.88
C SER A 240 -8.83 12.04 -9.12
N LEU A 241 -8.10 13.14 -9.37
CA LEU A 241 -8.66 14.45 -9.69
C LEU A 241 -9.50 14.41 -10.98
N ARG A 242 -9.01 13.77 -12.04
CA ARG A 242 -9.77 13.58 -13.29
C ARG A 242 -11.10 12.88 -13.04
N GLN A 243 -11.11 11.82 -12.23
CA GLN A 243 -12.35 11.13 -11.89
C GLN A 243 -13.33 12.03 -11.12
N LEU A 244 -12.83 12.87 -10.22
CA LEU A 244 -13.65 13.83 -9.48
C LEU A 244 -14.22 14.94 -10.39
N TYR A 245 -13.43 15.49 -11.30
CA TYR A 245 -13.88 16.48 -12.26
C TYR A 245 -14.94 15.90 -13.19
N LYS A 246 -14.72 14.68 -13.70
CA LYS A 246 -15.71 13.95 -14.50
C LYS A 246 -17.03 13.75 -13.77
N LEU A 247 -16.99 13.33 -12.49
CA LEU A 247 -18.19 13.18 -11.65
C LEU A 247 -18.90 14.51 -11.37
N SER A 248 -18.19 15.63 -11.51
CA SER A 248 -18.73 16.97 -11.31
C SER A 248 -19.19 17.61 -12.63
N GLY A 249 -18.98 16.94 -13.78
CA GLY A 249 -19.26 17.48 -15.11
C GLY A 249 -18.32 18.61 -15.55
N ASP A 250 -17.17 18.77 -14.89
CA ASP A 250 -16.18 19.82 -15.20
C ASP A 250 -15.19 19.30 -16.25
N GLU A 251 -15.64 19.29 -17.51
CA GLU A 251 -14.85 18.79 -18.65
C GLU A 251 -13.56 19.59 -18.86
N GLU A 252 -13.57 20.89 -18.56
CA GLU A 252 -12.38 21.74 -18.66
C GLU A 252 -11.33 21.34 -17.63
N ALA A 253 -11.73 21.17 -16.35
CA ALA A 253 -10.81 20.72 -15.31
C ALA A 253 -10.30 19.30 -15.56
N GLU A 254 -11.16 18.40 -16.04
CA GLU A 254 -10.74 17.06 -16.47
C GLU A 254 -9.68 17.15 -17.57
N ARG A 255 -9.91 17.96 -18.61
CA ARG A 255 -8.94 18.17 -19.70
C ARG A 255 -7.64 18.79 -19.19
N ARG A 256 -7.69 19.79 -18.31
CA ARG A 256 -6.49 20.40 -17.70
C ARG A 256 -5.69 19.37 -16.91
N ALA A 257 -6.35 18.53 -16.11
CA ALA A 257 -5.67 17.49 -15.35
C ALA A 257 -5.06 16.40 -16.26
N LEU A 258 -5.73 16.06 -17.36
CA LEU A 258 -5.21 15.15 -18.37
C LEU A 258 -3.98 15.74 -19.08
N LEU A 259 -3.98 17.05 -19.42
CA LEU A 259 -2.81 17.73 -19.97
C LEU A 259 -1.64 17.73 -18.97
N ALA A 260 -1.92 18.04 -17.70
CA ALA A 260 -0.92 18.06 -16.63
C ALA A 260 -0.27 16.68 -16.40
N GLU A 261 -0.97 15.58 -16.67
CA GLU A 261 -0.41 14.22 -16.58
C GLU A 261 0.69 14.01 -17.63
N GLY A 262 0.46 14.45 -18.87
CA GLY A 262 1.47 14.43 -19.93
C GLY A 262 2.65 15.37 -19.65
N GLU A 263 2.37 16.59 -19.19
CA GLU A 263 3.39 17.58 -18.79
C GLU A 263 4.26 17.08 -17.64
N SER A 264 3.70 16.28 -16.72
CA SER A 264 4.46 15.69 -15.62
C SER A 264 5.53 14.72 -16.13
N TYR A 265 5.22 13.89 -17.12
CA TYR A 265 6.21 13.01 -17.76
C TYR A 265 7.28 13.81 -18.49
N GLU A 266 6.88 14.83 -19.26
CA GLU A 266 7.82 15.70 -19.97
C GLU A 266 8.76 16.44 -19.01
N THR A 267 8.22 17.01 -17.93
CA THR A 267 8.99 17.76 -16.93
C THR A 267 9.97 16.85 -16.19
N GLU A 268 9.56 15.63 -15.83
CA GLU A 268 10.46 14.64 -15.23
C GLU A 268 11.55 14.23 -16.23
N GLY A 269 11.20 14.04 -17.51
CA GLY A 269 12.14 13.77 -18.58
C GLY A 269 13.19 14.87 -18.72
N ASP A 270 12.77 16.14 -18.75
CA ASP A 270 13.65 17.31 -18.81
C ASP A 270 14.59 17.39 -17.61
N TYR A 271 14.11 17.02 -16.42
CA TYR A 271 14.95 16.94 -15.23
C TYR A 271 15.99 15.83 -15.36
N LYS A 272 15.59 14.60 -15.76
CA LYS A 272 16.49 13.45 -15.92
C LYS A 272 17.51 13.64 -17.04
N ALA A 273 17.13 14.32 -18.12
CA ALA A 273 18.01 14.63 -19.25
C ALA A 273 19.18 15.56 -18.86
N ARG A 274 19.05 16.33 -17.76
CA ARG A 274 20.10 17.23 -17.25
C ARG A 274 21.06 16.55 -16.27
N LEU A 275 20.79 15.31 -15.84
CA LEU A 275 21.61 14.58 -14.86
C LEU A 275 22.81 13.86 -15.53
N ASP A 276 23.50 14.54 -16.45
CA ASP A 276 24.63 13.98 -17.21
C ASP A 276 25.66 13.31 -16.26
N GLY A 277 26.05 12.07 -16.59
CA GLY A 277 27.08 11.30 -15.87
C GLY A 277 26.64 10.50 -14.63
N ALA A 278 25.40 10.64 -14.14
CA ALA A 278 24.91 9.88 -12.98
C ALA A 278 23.86 8.82 -13.38
N GLY A 279 24.31 7.63 -13.81
CA GLY A 279 23.48 6.41 -13.78
C GLY A 279 22.35 6.31 -14.81
N GLY A 280 22.56 6.75 -16.06
CA GLY A 280 21.60 6.52 -17.16
C GLY A 280 20.45 7.54 -17.25
N GLY A 281 20.69 8.79 -16.84
CA GLY A 281 19.70 9.87 -16.87
C GLY A 281 19.01 10.05 -18.23
N PRO A 282 19.74 10.14 -19.36
CA PRO A 282 19.14 10.29 -20.69
C PRO A 282 18.33 9.08 -21.17
N GLU A 283 18.67 7.86 -20.78
CA GLU A 283 17.86 6.68 -21.08
C GLU A 283 16.51 6.75 -20.35
N VAL A 284 16.54 7.08 -19.06
CA VAL A 284 15.33 7.27 -18.27
C VAL A 284 14.50 8.42 -18.84
N ALA A 285 15.13 9.53 -19.24
CA ALA A 285 14.48 10.65 -19.91
C ALA A 285 13.82 10.22 -21.22
N GLY A 286 14.49 9.42 -22.06
CA GLY A 286 13.94 8.87 -23.30
C GLY A 286 12.65 8.08 -23.06
N ASN A 287 12.64 7.20 -22.06
CA ASN A 287 11.42 6.47 -21.68
C ASN A 287 10.31 7.39 -21.17
N LEU A 288 10.63 8.40 -20.35
CA LEU A 288 9.65 9.38 -19.87
C LEU A 288 9.05 10.22 -21.02
N TYR A 289 9.88 10.63 -21.98
CA TYR A 289 9.39 11.31 -23.18
C TYR A 289 8.54 10.40 -24.06
N HIS A 290 8.85 9.10 -24.14
CA HIS A 290 7.99 8.15 -24.84
C HIS A 290 6.60 8.04 -24.19
N LEU A 291 6.53 8.02 -22.85
CA LEU A 291 5.26 8.05 -22.12
C LEU A 291 4.49 9.37 -22.36
N ALA A 292 5.17 10.52 -22.29
CA ALA A 292 4.57 11.82 -22.60
C ALA A 292 4.05 11.90 -24.05
N LEU A 293 4.83 11.39 -25.01
CA LEU A 293 4.46 11.34 -26.43
C LEU A 293 3.20 10.51 -26.65
N THR A 294 3.17 9.29 -26.08
CA THR A 294 2.02 8.39 -26.16
C THR A 294 0.78 9.06 -25.58
N HIS A 295 0.94 9.74 -24.44
CA HIS A 295 -0.14 10.47 -23.79
C HIS A 295 -0.68 11.60 -24.65
N PHE A 296 0.17 12.50 -25.16
CA PHE A 296 -0.26 13.62 -26.00
C PHE A 296 -0.87 13.17 -27.35
N LEU A 297 -0.37 12.10 -27.95
CA LEU A 297 -0.98 11.51 -29.15
C LEU A 297 -2.40 11.00 -28.87
N ASN A 298 -2.60 10.30 -27.75
CA ASN A 298 -3.93 9.82 -27.35
C ASN A 298 -4.93 10.96 -27.07
N MET A 299 -4.43 12.17 -26.77
CA MET A 299 -5.23 13.38 -26.57
C MET A 299 -5.47 14.19 -27.86
N GLY A 300 -4.79 13.86 -28.97
CA GLY A 300 -4.80 14.66 -30.19
C GLY A 300 -3.94 15.93 -30.12
N GLU A 301 -3.05 16.06 -29.14
CA GLU A 301 -2.17 17.22 -28.93
C GLU A 301 -0.91 17.13 -29.83
N THR A 302 -1.11 17.24 -31.15
CA THR A 302 -0.09 16.96 -32.18
C THR A 302 1.16 17.84 -32.06
N ALA A 303 1.02 19.14 -31.86
CA ALA A 303 2.15 20.06 -31.73
C ALA A 303 3.03 19.73 -30.51
N ARG A 304 2.41 19.34 -29.38
CA ARG A 304 3.13 18.89 -28.19
C ARG A 304 3.80 17.54 -28.42
N ALA A 305 3.10 16.60 -29.05
CA ALA A 305 3.67 15.31 -29.42
C ALA A 305 4.92 15.46 -30.30
N GLU A 306 4.92 16.37 -31.28
CA GLU A 306 6.11 16.66 -32.11
C GLU A 306 7.26 17.25 -31.30
N SER A 307 6.97 18.17 -30.37
CA SER A 307 7.96 18.73 -29.46
C SER A 307 8.63 17.63 -28.61
N VAL A 308 7.83 16.79 -27.95
CA VAL A 308 8.32 15.69 -27.11
C VAL A 308 9.07 14.64 -27.94
N ARG A 309 8.64 14.35 -29.17
CA ARG A 309 9.34 13.43 -30.07
C ARG A 309 10.77 13.90 -30.38
N ARG A 310 10.98 15.21 -30.56
CA ARG A 310 12.33 15.77 -30.74
C ARG A 310 13.19 15.53 -29.49
N LYS A 311 12.66 15.85 -28.29
CA LYS A 311 13.34 15.61 -27.01
C LYS A 311 13.69 14.12 -26.81
N MET A 312 12.76 13.22 -27.12
CA MET A 312 12.99 11.77 -27.06
C MET A 312 14.16 11.34 -27.97
N ASN A 313 14.18 11.81 -29.21
CA ASN A 313 15.24 11.49 -30.17
C ASN A 313 16.61 12.03 -29.71
N GLU A 314 16.64 13.23 -29.12
CA GLU A 314 17.87 13.79 -28.54
C GLU A 314 18.37 12.98 -27.35
N ALA A 315 17.48 12.57 -26.45
CA ALA A 315 17.81 11.73 -25.30
C ALA A 315 18.38 10.37 -25.76
N HIS A 316 17.78 9.73 -26.77
CA HIS A 316 18.27 8.47 -27.33
C HIS A 316 19.65 8.60 -28.00
N LYS A 317 19.95 9.74 -28.64
CA LYS A 317 21.29 9.99 -29.19
C LYS A 317 22.36 10.08 -28.10
N LYS A 318 22.01 10.63 -26.93
CA LYS A 318 22.93 10.82 -25.79
C LYS A 318 23.08 9.59 -24.91
N GLY A 319 22.06 8.72 -24.86
CA GLY A 319 22.02 7.54 -23.97
C GLY A 319 23.27 6.66 -24.08
N PRO A 320 23.54 6.01 -25.24
CA PRO A 320 24.62 5.03 -25.35
C PRO A 320 25.98 5.52 -24.85
N ALA A 321 26.35 6.78 -25.14
CA ALA A 321 27.60 7.38 -24.67
C ALA A 321 27.62 7.58 -23.15
N ASN A 322 26.51 8.03 -22.56
CA ASN A 322 26.38 8.24 -21.12
C ASN A 322 26.34 6.93 -20.33
N PHE A 323 25.69 5.88 -20.86
CA PHE A 323 25.72 4.56 -20.24
C PHE A 323 27.15 3.99 -20.20
N GLN A 324 27.91 4.10 -21.29
CA GLN A 324 29.30 3.65 -21.31
C GLN A 324 30.18 4.41 -20.31
N ALA A 325 30.04 5.75 -20.25
CA ALA A 325 30.76 6.56 -19.27
C ALA A 325 30.44 6.17 -17.80
N PHE A 326 29.18 5.82 -17.52
CA PHE A 326 28.76 5.30 -16.22
C PHE A 326 29.40 3.94 -15.90
N ILE A 327 29.39 3.00 -16.85
CA ILE A 327 30.05 1.69 -16.68
C ILE A 327 31.54 1.85 -16.44
N GLU A 328 32.21 2.75 -17.16
CA GLU A 328 33.63 3.06 -16.94
C GLU A 328 33.89 3.65 -15.55
N THR A 329 33.00 4.53 -15.08
CA THR A 329 33.06 5.09 -13.72
C THR A 329 32.95 3.99 -12.67
N LEU A 330 31.97 3.09 -12.80
CA LEU A 330 31.83 1.94 -11.91
C LEU A 330 33.09 1.06 -11.92
N ARG A 331 33.62 0.73 -13.11
CA ARG A 331 34.84 -0.07 -13.24
C ARG A 331 36.03 0.57 -12.52
N ARG A 332 36.21 1.90 -12.63
CA ARG A 332 37.26 2.63 -11.90
C ARG A 332 37.07 2.55 -10.40
N SER A 333 35.85 2.76 -9.89
CA SER A 333 35.54 2.66 -8.45
C SER A 333 35.82 1.27 -7.88
N PHE A 334 35.56 0.20 -8.64
CA PHE A 334 35.90 -1.17 -8.23
C PHE A 334 37.39 -1.49 -8.37
N SER A 335 38.11 -0.84 -9.28
CA SER A 335 39.56 -1.06 -9.49
C SER A 335 40.42 -0.30 -8.47
N SER A 336 40.00 0.89 -8.02
CA SER A 336 40.71 1.68 -7.02
C SER A 336 40.49 1.23 -5.58
N GLY A 337 39.52 0.35 -5.33
CA GLY A 337 39.25 -0.23 -4.00
C GLY A 337 40.12 -1.45 -3.66
N GLY A 338 40.96 -1.93 -4.58
CA GLY A 338 41.77 -3.15 -4.43
C GLY A 338 43.24 -2.94 -4.05
N SER A 339 43.71 -1.70 -3.90
CA SER A 339 45.15 -1.39 -3.72
C SER A 339 45.50 -0.77 -2.37
N SER A 340 44.80 -1.15 -1.29
CA SER A 340 45.21 -0.80 0.08
C SER A 340 45.19 -2.00 1.03
N SER A 341 46.01 -3.01 0.76
CA SER A 341 46.51 -3.95 1.77
C SER A 341 47.73 -4.73 1.28
N SER A 342 48.94 -4.23 1.54
CA SER A 342 50.12 -5.03 1.91
C SER A 342 51.39 -4.18 1.91
N THR A 343 51.59 -3.42 2.98
CA THR A 343 52.95 -3.05 3.43
C THR A 343 53.03 -3.23 4.94
N SER A 344 53.01 -4.49 5.36
CA SER A 344 53.63 -4.92 6.62
C SER A 344 54.82 -5.80 6.23
N GLY A 345 55.99 -5.17 6.16
CA GLY A 345 57.25 -5.83 5.87
C GLY A 345 58.36 -5.22 6.71
N ASN A 346 58.64 -5.86 7.84
CA ASN A 346 59.91 -5.94 8.57
C ASN A 346 60.85 -4.72 8.55
N ARG A 347 60.95 -4.06 9.72
CA ARG A 347 62.17 -4.04 10.54
C ARG A 347 61.85 -3.68 11.98
#